data_AF-A0A3D8K4J8-F1
#
_entry.id   AF-A0A3D8K4J8-F1
#
_cell.length_a   1.000
_cell.length_b   1.000
_cell.length_c   1.000
_cell.angle_alpha   90.00
_cell.angle_beta   90.00
_cell.angle_gamma   90.00
#
_symmetry.space_group_name_H-M   'P 1'
#
loop_
_entity.id
_entity.type
_entity.pdbx_description
1 polymer ?
#
loop_
_entity_poly.entity_id
_entity_poly.type
_entity_poly.pdbx_seq_one_letter_code
_entity_poly.pdbx_strand_id
1 'polypeptide(L)'
;MMKVAEQRGFGAARRDVNAQHPNIAKVWSYPAVTFPVRPRPKGKGKDAPFFGMPDWYREAMNRQSVTPGEFEHWRRYFVNLTPDECAALFRVSKKTIGNWEKGNSPIPFSAWYVMHCQLQNPEVWLSRCGFTDLFVEHRDGKAYLCSAEYPDIRFTHGQLAYYAQAMGHLDSVQAECERAKARIVELIAENIELRRMFKGHHIKTQLEGMQAQIGELLSRLHTADVYAFPVEREGDAEPAPVTAAGAR
;
A
#
# COMPACT_ATOMS: atom_id res chain seq x y z
N MET A 1 37.81 -48.14 17.35
CA MET A 1 37.81 -47.75 15.91
C MET A 1 36.44 -48.08 15.32
N MET A 2 35.53 -47.11 15.30
CA MET A 2 34.19 -47.26 14.72
C MET A 2 34.26 -46.97 13.22
N LYS A 3 33.76 -47.91 12.40
CA LYS A 3 33.60 -47.73 10.95
C LYS A 3 32.49 -46.72 10.71
N VAL A 4 32.85 -45.57 10.14
CA VAL A 4 31.91 -44.57 9.65
C VAL A 4 31.20 -45.17 8.43
N ALA A 5 29.89 -45.37 8.55
CA ALA A 5 29.06 -45.86 7.45
C ALA A 5 28.89 -44.74 6.42
N GLU A 6 29.36 -45.01 5.22
CA GLU A 6 29.28 -44.17 4.04
C GLU A 6 27.80 -44.00 3.65
N GLN A 7 27.22 -42.83 3.96
CA GLN A 7 25.88 -42.45 3.51
C GLN A 7 25.92 -42.26 1.99
N ARG A 8 25.42 -43.27 1.26
CA ARG A 8 25.10 -43.14 -0.17
C ARG A 8 24.03 -42.06 -0.33
N GLY A 9 24.45 -40.89 -0.79
CA GLY A 9 23.55 -39.80 -1.15
C GLY A 9 22.56 -40.29 -2.20
N PHE A 10 21.28 -40.24 -1.86
CA PHE A 10 20.21 -40.28 -2.86
C PHE A 10 20.34 -39.01 -3.68
N GLY A 11 20.99 -39.11 -4.85
CA GLY A 11 21.04 -38.02 -5.81
C GLY A 11 19.62 -37.61 -6.14
N ALA A 12 19.24 -36.39 -5.73
CA ALA A 12 17.98 -35.80 -6.11
C ALA A 12 17.89 -35.83 -7.63
N ALA A 13 16.93 -36.59 -8.17
CA ALA A 13 16.65 -36.60 -9.60
C ALA A 13 16.31 -35.17 -9.99
N ARG A 14 17.26 -34.47 -10.63
CA ARG A 14 17.02 -33.14 -11.21
C ARG A 14 15.88 -33.32 -12.21
N ARG A 15 14.74 -32.69 -11.96
CA ARG A 15 13.67 -32.60 -12.95
C ARG A 15 14.26 -31.95 -14.20
N ASP A 16 14.09 -32.60 -15.34
CA ASP A 16 14.44 -32.04 -16.63
C ASP A 16 13.60 -30.78 -16.84
N VAL A 17 14.26 -29.61 -16.83
CA VAL A 17 13.63 -28.29 -16.98
C VAL A 17 13.00 -28.15 -18.37
N ASN A 18 13.40 -29.00 -19.31
CA ASN A 18 12.85 -29.06 -20.67
C ASN A 18 11.75 -30.12 -20.82
N ALA A 19 11.41 -30.88 -19.77
CA ALA A 19 10.30 -31.81 -19.83
C ALA A 19 9.00 -31.02 -19.98
N GLN A 20 8.45 -31.00 -21.20
CA GLN A 20 7.10 -30.52 -21.46
C GLN A 20 6.16 -31.23 -20.47
N HIS A 21 5.51 -30.44 -19.62
CA HIS A 21 4.49 -30.93 -18.70
C HIS A 21 3.53 -31.84 -19.51
N PRO A 22 3.19 -33.06 -19.06
CA PRO A 22 2.44 -34.04 -19.86
C PRO A 22 1.05 -33.58 -20.34
N ASN A 23 0.64 -32.36 -19.99
CA ASN A 23 -0.60 -31.71 -20.39
C ASN A 23 -0.46 -30.61 -21.46
N ILE A 24 0.74 -30.26 -21.94
CA ILE A 24 0.90 -29.15 -22.91
C ILE A 24 0.36 -29.52 -24.31
N ALA A 25 0.28 -30.81 -24.64
CA ALA A 25 -0.20 -31.28 -25.96
C ALA A 25 -1.58 -31.98 -25.94
N LYS A 26 -2.19 -32.19 -24.77
CA LYS A 26 -3.58 -32.67 -24.68
C LYS A 26 -4.49 -31.50 -24.33
N VAL A 27 -4.79 -30.69 -25.35
CA VAL A 27 -6.09 -30.02 -25.37
C VAL A 27 -7.10 -31.16 -25.34
N TRP A 28 -7.74 -31.37 -24.20
CA TRP A 28 -8.84 -32.32 -24.08
C TRP A 28 -9.94 -31.80 -25.02
N SER A 29 -9.96 -32.27 -26.26
CA SER A 29 -11.11 -32.16 -27.13
C SER A 29 -12.17 -33.09 -26.53
N TYR A 30 -12.87 -32.59 -25.52
CA TYR A 30 -14.05 -33.28 -25.03
C TYR A 30 -14.98 -33.44 -26.24
N PRO A 31 -15.28 -34.68 -26.69
CA PRO A 31 -16.32 -34.85 -27.68
C PRO A 31 -17.56 -34.15 -27.12
N ALA A 32 -18.27 -33.41 -27.97
CA ALA A 32 -19.46 -32.69 -27.54
C ALA A 32 -20.38 -33.69 -26.82
N VAL A 33 -20.48 -33.57 -25.49
CA VAL A 33 -21.36 -34.42 -24.71
C VAL A 33 -22.77 -34.06 -25.17
N THR A 34 -23.36 -34.96 -25.95
CA THR A 34 -24.76 -34.87 -26.33
C THR A 34 -25.58 -35.14 -25.09
N PHE A 35 -25.84 -34.09 -24.31
CA PHE A 35 -26.80 -34.18 -23.23
C PHE A 35 -28.14 -34.61 -23.83
N PRO A 36 -28.86 -35.56 -23.20
CA PRO A 36 -30.19 -35.91 -23.65
C PRO A 36 -31.01 -34.63 -23.71
N VAL A 37 -31.53 -34.32 -24.90
CA VAL A 37 -32.37 -33.13 -25.13
C VAL A 37 -33.61 -33.32 -24.27
N ARG A 38 -33.61 -32.73 -23.07
CA ARG A 38 -34.80 -32.73 -22.24
C ARG A 38 -35.86 -31.93 -23.01
N PRO A 39 -37.09 -32.47 -23.18
CA PRO A 39 -38.15 -31.73 -23.83
C PRO A 39 -38.30 -30.39 -23.12
N ARG A 40 -38.24 -29.28 -23.86
CA ARG A 40 -38.49 -27.96 -23.28
C ARG A 40 -39.87 -28.04 -22.61
N PRO A 41 -39.99 -27.74 -21.31
CA PRO A 41 -41.29 -27.73 -20.66
C PRO A 41 -42.18 -26.77 -21.45
N LYS A 42 -43.32 -27.27 -21.95
CA LYS A 42 -44.34 -26.49 -22.67
C LYS A 42 -45.10 -25.63 -21.65
N GLY A 43 -44.42 -24.73 -20.96
CA GLY A 43 -45.02 -23.74 -20.08
C GLY A 43 -45.21 -22.42 -20.82
N LYS A 44 -46.43 -22.13 -21.28
CA LYS A 44 -46.83 -20.79 -21.73
C LYS A 44 -47.16 -19.95 -20.49
N GLY A 45 -46.13 -19.51 -19.75
CA GLY A 45 -46.31 -18.64 -18.60
C GLY A 45 -45.05 -17.82 -18.35
N LYS A 46 -45.19 -16.49 -18.29
CA LYS A 46 -44.07 -15.57 -18.02
C LYS A 46 -43.52 -15.69 -16.58
N ASP A 47 -44.21 -16.45 -15.72
CA ASP A 47 -43.94 -16.56 -14.28
C ASP A 47 -43.52 -17.97 -13.84
N ALA A 48 -42.93 -18.76 -14.73
CA ALA A 48 -42.39 -20.08 -14.38
C ALA A 48 -40.86 -20.07 -14.27
N PRO A 49 -40.24 -19.35 -13.31
CA PRO A 49 -38.83 -19.56 -13.05
C PRO A 49 -38.75 -20.96 -12.40
N PHE A 50 -38.10 -21.91 -13.08
CA PHE A 50 -37.66 -23.19 -12.50
C PHE A 50 -38.66 -24.36 -12.40
N PHE A 51 -39.62 -24.52 -13.32
CA PHE A 51 -40.37 -25.78 -13.42
C PHE A 51 -39.42 -26.96 -13.74
N GLY A 52 -39.31 -27.91 -12.80
CA GLY A 52 -38.54 -29.15 -12.96
C GLY A 52 -37.16 -29.19 -12.26
N MET A 53 -36.84 -28.21 -11.41
CA MET A 53 -35.71 -28.37 -10.49
C MET A 53 -36.09 -29.30 -9.34
N PRO A 54 -35.22 -30.27 -8.97
CA PRO A 54 -35.43 -31.06 -7.77
C PRO A 54 -35.57 -30.18 -6.52
N ASP A 55 -36.42 -30.58 -5.57
CA ASP A 55 -36.69 -29.78 -4.36
C ASP A 55 -35.43 -29.49 -3.54
N TRP A 56 -34.49 -30.43 -3.48
CA TRP A 56 -33.19 -30.24 -2.82
C TRP A 56 -32.38 -29.07 -3.40
N TYR A 57 -32.50 -28.81 -4.71
CA TYR A 57 -31.77 -27.73 -5.37
C TYR A 57 -32.35 -26.37 -4.99
N ARG A 58 -33.68 -26.30 -4.86
CA ARG A 58 -34.38 -25.10 -4.39
C ARG A 58 -34.00 -24.80 -2.93
N GLU A 59 -33.94 -25.84 -2.10
CA GLU A 59 -33.51 -25.73 -0.72
C GLU A 59 -32.04 -25.29 -0.61
N ALA A 60 -31.15 -25.84 -1.43
CA ALA A 60 -29.75 -25.41 -1.49
C ALA A 60 -29.61 -23.95 -1.92
N MET A 61 -30.36 -23.50 -2.93
CA MET A 61 -30.41 -22.08 -3.32
C MET A 61 -30.86 -21.16 -2.21
N ASN A 62 -31.85 -21.58 -1.40
CA ASN A 62 -32.36 -20.78 -0.30
C ASN A 62 -31.36 -20.72 0.89
N ARG A 63 -30.63 -21.82 1.14
CA ARG A 63 -29.66 -21.90 2.25
C ARG A 63 -28.30 -21.29 1.91
N GLN A 64 -27.90 -21.33 0.65
CA GLN A 64 -26.55 -20.98 0.18
C GLN A 64 -26.60 -19.93 -0.93
N SER A 65 -27.34 -18.85 -0.70
CA SER A 65 -27.39 -17.72 -1.63
C SER A 65 -26.07 -16.93 -1.57
N VAL A 66 -25.45 -16.73 -2.72
CA VAL A 66 -24.31 -15.81 -2.87
C VAL A 66 -24.84 -14.40 -3.04
N THR A 67 -24.32 -13.47 -2.26
CA THR A 67 -24.62 -12.06 -2.46
C THR A 67 -23.88 -11.53 -3.71
N PRO A 68 -24.44 -10.54 -4.41
CA PRO A 68 -23.79 -9.93 -5.57
C PRO A 68 -22.34 -9.47 -5.30
N GLY A 69 -22.09 -8.89 -4.11
CA GLY A 69 -20.77 -8.44 -3.68
C GLY A 69 -19.78 -9.60 -3.45
N GLU A 70 -20.23 -10.72 -2.85
CA GLU A 70 -19.39 -11.92 -2.70
C GLU A 70 -19.00 -12.51 -4.06
N PHE A 71 -19.94 -12.53 -5.01
CA PHE A 71 -19.66 -13.02 -6.37
C PHE A 71 -18.63 -12.15 -7.09
N GLU A 72 -18.80 -10.81 -7.06
CA GLU A 72 -17.83 -9.87 -7.63
C GLU A 72 -16.46 -10.02 -6.96
N HIS A 73 -16.45 -10.08 -5.62
CA HIS A 73 -15.21 -10.20 -4.84
C HIS A 73 -14.49 -11.52 -5.17
N TRP A 74 -15.22 -12.63 -5.26
CA TRP A 74 -14.64 -13.90 -5.66
C TRP A 74 -14.08 -13.86 -7.08
N ARG A 75 -14.81 -13.32 -8.06
CA ARG A 75 -14.32 -13.24 -9.44
C ARG A 75 -13.04 -12.41 -9.52
N ARG A 76 -13.07 -11.21 -8.91
CA ARG A 76 -12.00 -10.22 -9.04
C ARG A 76 -10.76 -10.57 -8.22
N TYR A 77 -10.94 -10.97 -6.97
CA TYR A 77 -9.82 -11.14 -6.04
C TYR A 77 -9.45 -12.61 -5.85
N PHE A 78 -10.43 -13.51 -5.84
CA PHE A 78 -10.15 -14.92 -5.62
C PHE A 78 -9.76 -15.65 -6.89
N VAL A 79 -10.44 -15.48 -8.03
CA VAL A 79 -10.07 -16.20 -9.28
C VAL A 79 -9.28 -15.32 -10.24
N ASN A 80 -9.27 -14.01 -10.00
CA ASN A 80 -8.64 -13.02 -10.86
C ASN A 80 -9.08 -13.14 -12.32
N LEU A 81 -10.39 -13.32 -12.54
CA LEU A 81 -10.99 -13.39 -13.87
C LEU A 81 -11.56 -12.03 -14.26
N THR A 82 -11.37 -11.65 -15.51
CA THR A 82 -12.15 -10.57 -16.13
C THR A 82 -13.63 -11.00 -16.27
N PRO A 83 -14.57 -10.04 -16.43
CA PRO A 83 -15.97 -10.39 -16.68
C PRO A 83 -16.18 -11.23 -17.94
N ASP A 84 -15.31 -11.09 -18.95
CA ASP A 84 -15.38 -11.85 -20.20
C ASP A 84 -14.94 -13.31 -20.01
N GLU A 85 -13.85 -13.54 -19.27
CA GLU A 85 -13.39 -14.89 -18.92
C GLU A 85 -14.38 -15.61 -18.00
N CYS A 86 -14.97 -14.88 -17.05
CA CYS A 86 -16.02 -15.41 -16.18
C CYS A 86 -17.28 -15.77 -16.97
N ALA A 87 -17.65 -14.95 -17.96
CA ALA A 87 -18.75 -15.23 -18.88
C ALA A 87 -18.48 -16.51 -19.71
N ALA A 88 -17.25 -16.68 -20.20
CA ALA A 88 -16.83 -17.89 -20.92
C ALA A 88 -16.88 -19.13 -20.02
N LEU A 89 -16.41 -19.03 -18.76
CA LEU A 89 -16.44 -20.11 -17.78
C LEU A 89 -17.87 -20.62 -17.54
N PHE A 90 -18.82 -19.71 -17.35
CA PHE A 90 -20.23 -20.06 -17.09
C PHE A 90 -21.05 -20.25 -18.36
N ARG A 91 -20.48 -20.05 -19.54
CA ARG A 91 -21.17 -20.07 -20.85
C ARG A 91 -22.38 -19.14 -20.89
N VAL A 92 -22.22 -17.94 -20.32
CA VAL A 92 -23.24 -16.87 -20.32
C VAL A 92 -22.70 -15.63 -21.01
N SER A 93 -23.54 -14.62 -21.22
CA SER A 93 -23.08 -13.34 -21.77
C SER A 93 -22.36 -12.51 -20.70
N LYS A 94 -21.42 -11.65 -21.10
CA LYS A 94 -20.79 -10.65 -20.21
C LYS A 94 -21.83 -9.80 -19.48
N LYS A 95 -22.92 -9.44 -20.16
CA LYS A 95 -24.03 -8.68 -19.58
C LYS A 95 -24.69 -9.43 -18.41
N THR A 96 -24.80 -10.75 -18.51
CA THR A 96 -25.33 -11.60 -17.43
C THR A 96 -24.44 -11.53 -16.20
N ILE A 97 -23.11 -11.61 -16.37
CA ILE A 97 -22.15 -11.46 -15.26
C ILE A 97 -22.31 -10.08 -14.59
N GLY A 98 -22.35 -9.01 -15.38
CA GLY A 98 -22.56 -7.66 -14.83
C GLY A 98 -23.92 -7.48 -14.14
N ASN A 99 -24.96 -8.20 -14.56
CA ASN A 99 -26.24 -8.20 -13.87
C ASN A 99 -26.19 -8.98 -12.54
N TRP A 100 -25.43 -10.07 -12.48
CA TRP A 100 -25.21 -10.82 -11.24
C TRP A 100 -24.48 -9.99 -10.19
N GLU A 101 -23.39 -9.32 -10.58
CA GLU A 101 -22.60 -8.45 -9.68
C GLU A 101 -23.38 -7.25 -9.15
N LYS A 102 -24.31 -6.73 -9.95
CA LYS A 102 -25.19 -5.62 -9.55
C LYS A 102 -26.44 -6.07 -8.78
N GLY A 103 -26.69 -7.37 -8.67
CA GLY A 103 -27.92 -7.91 -8.10
C GLY A 103 -29.17 -7.73 -8.96
N ASN A 104 -29.02 -7.35 -10.24
CA ASN A 104 -30.13 -7.20 -11.19
C ASN A 104 -30.67 -8.55 -11.69
N SER A 105 -29.95 -9.64 -11.45
CA SER A 105 -30.37 -10.99 -11.80
C SER A 105 -29.88 -11.98 -10.74
N PRO A 106 -30.67 -13.01 -10.41
CA PRO A 106 -30.27 -14.00 -9.43
C PRO A 106 -29.06 -14.81 -9.93
N ILE A 107 -28.11 -15.05 -9.03
CA ILE A 107 -26.94 -15.88 -9.30
C ILE A 107 -27.38 -17.36 -9.25
N PRO A 108 -27.13 -18.16 -10.30
CA PRO A 108 -27.52 -19.57 -10.28
C PRO A 108 -26.66 -20.34 -9.28
N PHE A 109 -27.23 -21.35 -8.62
CA PHE A 109 -26.48 -22.20 -7.67
C PHE A 109 -25.26 -22.86 -8.30
N SER A 110 -25.28 -23.13 -9.61
CA SER A 110 -24.11 -23.66 -10.31
C SER A 110 -22.91 -22.71 -10.25
N ALA A 111 -23.16 -21.39 -10.23
CA ALA A 111 -22.10 -20.41 -10.05
C ALA A 111 -21.51 -20.51 -8.64
N TRP A 112 -22.35 -20.54 -7.60
CA TRP A 112 -21.91 -20.78 -6.22
C TRP A 112 -21.13 -22.09 -6.09
N TYR A 113 -21.62 -23.18 -6.69
CA TYR A 113 -20.98 -24.48 -6.61
C TYR A 113 -19.59 -24.47 -7.25
N VAL A 114 -19.44 -23.83 -8.42
CA VAL A 114 -18.12 -23.62 -9.04
C VAL A 114 -17.23 -22.78 -8.14
N MET A 115 -17.74 -21.70 -7.53
CA MET A 115 -16.99 -20.90 -6.57
C MET A 115 -16.45 -21.74 -5.43
N HIS A 116 -17.32 -22.55 -4.84
CA HIS A 116 -17.01 -23.38 -3.69
C HIS A 116 -16.02 -24.50 -4.04
N CYS A 117 -16.22 -25.21 -5.16
CA CYS A 117 -15.30 -26.25 -5.61
C CYS A 117 -13.91 -25.69 -5.96
N GLN A 118 -13.84 -24.51 -6.56
CA GLN A 118 -12.55 -23.87 -6.86
C GLN A 118 -11.81 -23.41 -5.60
N LEU A 119 -12.55 -23.01 -4.55
CA LEU A 119 -11.96 -22.66 -3.25
C LEU A 119 -11.48 -23.89 -2.47
N GLN A 120 -12.10 -25.05 -2.69
CA GLN A 120 -11.78 -26.27 -1.95
C GLN A 120 -10.64 -27.09 -2.55
N ASN A 121 -10.25 -26.88 -3.80
CA ASN A 121 -9.16 -27.64 -4.41
C ASN A 121 -7.83 -26.85 -4.35
N PRO A 122 -6.93 -27.15 -3.38
CA PRO A 122 -5.67 -26.44 -3.24
C PRO A 122 -4.76 -26.60 -4.47
N GLU A 123 -4.87 -27.70 -5.22
CA GLU A 123 -4.04 -27.93 -6.42
C GLU A 123 -4.34 -26.92 -7.54
N VAL A 124 -5.62 -26.56 -7.70
CA VAL A 124 -6.03 -25.54 -8.68
C VAL A 124 -5.52 -24.16 -8.26
N TRP A 125 -5.50 -23.88 -6.96
CA TRP A 125 -4.93 -22.64 -6.43
C TRP A 125 -3.41 -22.56 -6.65
N LEU A 126 -2.70 -23.67 -6.41
CA LEU A 126 -1.25 -23.77 -6.59
C LEU A 126 -0.82 -23.74 -8.07
N SER A 127 -1.69 -24.11 -9.01
CA SER A 127 -1.40 -24.02 -10.46
C SER A 127 -1.30 -22.59 -11.03
N ARG A 128 -1.51 -21.55 -10.21
CA ARG A 128 -1.48 -20.15 -10.66
C ARG A 128 -0.07 -19.61 -10.85
N CYS A 129 0.08 -18.66 -11.76
CA CYS A 129 1.30 -17.88 -11.94
C CYS A 129 1.75 -17.31 -10.58
N GLY A 130 2.99 -17.65 -10.16
CA GLY A 130 3.56 -17.28 -8.86
C GLY A 130 3.45 -18.31 -7.75
N PHE A 131 2.69 -19.40 -7.95
CA PHE A 131 2.58 -20.53 -7.02
C PHE A 131 3.02 -21.86 -7.67
N THR A 132 3.54 -21.81 -8.90
CA THR A 132 3.91 -23.00 -9.69
C THR A 132 5.02 -23.84 -9.06
N ASP A 133 5.81 -23.24 -8.18
CA ASP A 133 6.84 -23.91 -7.40
C ASP A 133 6.26 -24.58 -6.13
N LEU A 134 5.09 -24.15 -5.65
CA LEU A 134 4.54 -24.60 -4.38
C LEU A 134 3.70 -25.87 -4.54
N PHE A 135 3.96 -26.87 -3.69
CA PHE A 135 3.23 -28.12 -3.65
C PHE A 135 3.05 -28.61 -2.21
N VAL A 136 2.03 -29.45 -1.99
CA VAL A 136 1.78 -30.05 -0.67
C VAL A 136 2.44 -31.42 -0.59
N GLU A 137 3.43 -31.57 0.28
CA GLU A 137 4.07 -32.85 0.57
C GLU A 137 3.53 -33.41 1.91
N HIS A 138 3.10 -34.67 1.91
CA HIS A 138 2.70 -35.34 3.15
C HIS A 138 3.86 -36.17 3.70
N ARG A 139 4.34 -35.84 4.91
CA ARG A 139 5.36 -36.59 5.63
C ARG A 139 4.89 -36.87 7.04
N ASP A 140 5.03 -38.12 7.48
CA ASP A 140 4.65 -38.55 8.84
C ASP A 140 3.21 -38.17 9.23
N GLY A 141 2.28 -38.23 8.27
CA GLY A 141 0.87 -37.88 8.46
C GLY A 141 0.59 -36.38 8.56
N LYS A 142 1.57 -35.51 8.35
CA LYS A 142 1.42 -34.05 8.36
C LYS A 142 1.59 -33.47 6.94
N ALA A 143 0.79 -32.46 6.62
CA ALA A 143 0.88 -31.72 5.37
C ALA A 143 1.88 -30.56 5.51
N TYR A 144 2.81 -30.47 4.57
CA TYR A 144 3.80 -29.39 4.45
C TYR A 144 3.60 -28.68 3.11
N LEU A 145 3.61 -27.35 3.14
CA LEU A 145 3.75 -26.53 1.93
C LEU A 145 5.24 -26.41 1.60
N CYS A 146 5.65 -26.97 0.46
CA CYS A 146 7.02 -27.02 -0.01
C CYS A 146 7.18 -26.21 -1.29
N SER A 147 8.33 -25.57 -1.50
CA SER A 147 8.70 -24.99 -2.79
C SER A 147 9.64 -25.93 -3.56
N ALA A 148 9.41 -26.08 -4.86
CA ALA A 148 10.25 -26.84 -5.78
C ALA A 148 11.52 -26.07 -6.15
N GLU A 149 11.43 -24.74 -6.19
CA GLU A 149 12.56 -23.85 -6.47
C GLU A 149 13.45 -23.68 -5.23
N TYR A 150 12.83 -23.67 -4.04
CA TYR A 150 13.51 -23.53 -2.76
C TYR A 150 13.21 -24.73 -1.83
N PRO A 151 13.95 -25.84 -1.95
CA PRO A 151 13.66 -27.10 -1.23
C PRO A 151 13.72 -27.00 0.30
N ASP A 152 14.43 -25.99 0.79
CA ASP A 152 14.60 -25.68 2.22
C ASP A 152 13.35 -25.00 2.81
N ILE A 153 12.50 -24.44 1.96
CA ILE A 153 11.25 -23.80 2.37
C ILE A 153 10.19 -24.87 2.54
N ARG A 154 9.90 -25.19 3.81
CA ARG A 154 8.88 -26.14 4.23
C ARG A 154 8.07 -25.54 5.36
N PHE A 155 6.82 -25.23 5.10
CA PHE A 155 5.93 -24.67 6.11
C PHE A 155 4.84 -25.65 6.50
N THR A 156 4.71 -25.90 7.79
CA THR A 156 3.49 -26.46 8.38
C THR A 156 2.40 -25.39 8.43
N HIS A 157 1.14 -25.82 8.56
CA HIS A 157 0.02 -24.89 8.74
C HIS A 157 0.24 -23.90 9.90
N GLY A 158 0.74 -24.38 11.05
CA GLY A 158 1.03 -23.52 12.20
C GLY A 158 2.12 -22.49 11.93
N GLN A 159 3.15 -22.84 11.16
CA GLN A 159 4.19 -21.90 10.76
C GLN A 159 3.68 -20.85 9.78
N LEU A 160 2.79 -21.21 8.85
CA LEU A 160 2.16 -20.23 7.95
C LEU A 160 1.32 -19.22 8.72
N ALA A 161 0.51 -19.69 9.69
CA ALA A 161 -0.29 -18.82 10.53
C ALA A 161 0.60 -17.89 11.38
N TYR A 162 1.67 -18.42 11.98
CA TYR A 162 2.66 -17.62 12.70
C TYR A 162 3.33 -16.58 11.81
N TYR A 163 3.73 -16.96 10.60
CA TYR A 163 4.36 -16.03 9.65
C TYR A 163 3.41 -14.91 9.24
N ALA A 164 2.15 -15.22 8.97
CA ALA A 164 1.13 -14.20 8.67
C ALA A 164 0.94 -13.22 9.84
N GLN A 165 0.91 -13.71 11.08
CA GLN A 165 0.84 -12.87 12.28
C GLN A 165 2.10 -12.00 12.43
N ALA A 166 3.29 -12.58 12.25
CA ALA A 166 4.55 -11.87 12.34
C ALA A 166 4.67 -10.76 11.29
N MET A 167 4.21 -11.00 10.05
CA MET A 167 4.13 -9.99 9.00
C MET A 167 3.19 -8.84 9.39
N GLY A 168 2.00 -9.16 9.92
CA GLY A 168 1.08 -8.13 10.42
C GLY A 168 1.67 -7.29 11.55
N HIS A 169 2.43 -7.91 12.46
CA HIS A 169 3.16 -7.19 13.49
C HIS A 169 4.25 -6.28 12.89
N LEU A 170 5.02 -6.77 11.91
CA LEU A 170 6.04 -5.99 11.24
C LEU A 170 5.45 -4.74 10.56
N ASP A 171 4.34 -4.90 9.84
CA ASP A 171 3.63 -3.79 9.20
C ASP A 171 3.14 -2.76 10.22
N SER A 172 2.61 -3.22 11.36
CA SER A 172 2.16 -2.33 12.44
C SER A 172 3.32 -1.51 13.02
N VAL A 173 4.47 -2.14 13.27
CA VAL A 173 5.67 -1.48 13.80
C VAL A 173 6.25 -0.50 12.77
N GLN A 174 6.23 -0.85 11.49
CA GLN A 174 6.65 0.06 10.42
C GLN A 174 5.76 1.30 10.38
N ALA A 175 4.44 1.12 10.44
CA ALA A 175 3.50 2.25 10.49
C ALA A 175 3.72 3.15 11.73
N GLU A 176 4.01 2.57 12.89
CA GLU A 176 4.37 3.32 14.10
C GLU A 176 5.68 4.09 13.93
N CYS A 177 6.70 3.46 13.33
CA CYS A 177 7.97 4.11 13.04
C CYS A 177 7.79 5.30 12.08
N GLU A 178 6.93 5.19 11.08
CA GLU A 178 6.61 6.28 10.16
C GLU A 178 5.89 7.43 10.87
N ARG A 179 4.90 7.13 11.72
CA ARG A 179 4.22 8.14 12.55
C ARG A 179 5.20 8.85 13.48
N ALA A 180 6.10 8.11 14.13
CA ALA A 180 7.11 8.67 15.02
C ALA A 180 8.09 9.58 14.25
N LYS A 181 8.54 9.16 13.07
CA LYS A 181 9.38 10.00 12.19
C LYS A 181 8.68 11.28 11.78
N ALA A 182 7.40 11.22 11.38
CA ALA A 182 6.62 12.41 11.06
C ALA A 182 6.51 13.35 12.27
N ARG A 183 6.26 12.81 13.47
CA ARG A 183 6.18 13.60 14.70
C ARG A 183 7.51 14.28 15.05
N ILE A 184 8.64 13.62 14.84
CA ILE A 184 9.97 14.22 15.04
C ILE A 184 10.17 15.42 14.10
N VAL A 185 9.76 15.30 12.83
CA VAL A 185 9.88 16.40 11.86
C VAL A 185 9.04 17.61 12.28
N GLU A 186 7.81 17.38 12.74
CA GLU A 186 6.95 18.45 13.28
C GLU A 186 7.60 19.17 14.48
N LEU A 187 8.11 18.40 15.45
CA LEU A 187 8.75 18.96 16.64
C LEU A 187 10.04 19.73 16.31
N ILE A 188 10.79 19.30 15.29
CA ILE A 188 11.96 20.05 14.80
C ILE A 188 11.51 21.38 14.20
N ALA A 189 10.46 21.40 13.39
CA ALA A 189 9.92 22.63 12.80
C ALA A 189 9.45 23.60 13.89
N GLU A 190 8.72 23.12 14.89
CA GLU A 190 8.28 23.90 16.05
C GLU A 190 9.48 24.45 16.84
N ASN A 191 10.50 23.65 17.09
CA ASN A 191 11.70 24.10 17.80
C ASN A 191 12.45 25.20 17.03
N ILE A 192 12.54 25.08 15.71
CA ILE A 192 13.14 26.12 14.84
C ILE A 192 12.34 27.42 14.93
N GLU A 193 11.01 27.33 14.91
CA GLU A 193 10.12 28.49 15.03
C GLU A 193 10.26 29.17 16.40
N LEU A 194 10.23 28.41 17.49
CA LEU A 194 10.44 28.94 18.84
C LEU A 194 11.80 29.64 18.97
N ARG A 195 12.88 29.03 18.47
CA ARG A 195 14.22 29.66 18.46
C ARG A 195 14.22 30.97 17.67
N ARG A 196 13.47 31.05 16.57
CA ARG A 196 13.33 32.28 15.79
C ARG A 196 12.60 33.36 16.57
N MET A 197 11.51 33.02 17.27
CA MET A 197 10.78 33.95 18.13
C MET A 197 11.66 34.46 19.28
N PHE A 198 12.40 33.59 19.97
CA PHE A 198 13.31 33.98 21.05
C PHE A 198 14.45 34.88 20.58
N LYS A 199 15.03 34.60 19.40
CA LYS A 199 16.03 35.49 18.79
C LYS A 199 15.43 36.87 18.50
N GLY A 200 14.21 36.94 17.97
CA GLY A 200 13.50 38.20 17.73
C GLY A 200 13.27 38.99 19.03
N HIS A 201 12.83 38.31 20.09
CA HIS A 201 12.64 38.94 21.40
C HIS A 201 13.95 39.47 21.99
N HIS A 202 15.02 38.67 21.94
CA HIS A 202 16.34 39.08 22.44
C HIS A 202 16.89 40.31 21.69
N ILE A 203 16.78 40.34 20.36
CA ILE A 203 17.18 41.49 19.54
C ILE A 203 16.37 42.73 19.92
N LYS A 204 15.05 42.59 20.12
CA LYS A 204 14.19 43.71 20.56
C LYS A 204 14.65 44.27 21.90
N THR A 205 14.90 43.42 22.90
CA THR A 205 15.39 43.86 24.22
C THR A 205 16.75 44.55 24.13
N GLN A 206 17.67 44.06 23.27
CA GLN A 206 18.95 44.73 23.04
C GLN A 206 18.77 46.12 22.41
N LEU A 207 17.88 46.26 21.43
CA LEU A 207 17.59 47.55 20.79
C LEU A 207 16.97 48.55 21.78
N GLU A 208 16.03 48.12 22.62
CA GLU A 208 15.43 48.95 23.67
C GLU A 208 16.51 49.41 24.68
N GLY A 209 17.43 48.51 25.07
CA GLY A 209 18.57 48.84 25.92
C GLY A 209 19.51 49.86 25.28
N MET A 210 19.85 49.70 24.00
CA MET A 210 20.67 50.66 23.25
C MET A 210 19.98 52.02 23.12
N GLN A 211 18.67 52.03 22.86
CA GLN A 211 17.88 53.27 22.78
C GLN A 211 17.89 54.03 24.11
N ALA A 212 17.73 53.32 25.24
CA ALA A 212 17.81 53.92 26.56
C ALA A 212 19.20 54.53 26.85
N GLN A 213 20.28 53.82 26.48
CA GLN A 213 21.65 54.33 26.63
C GLN A 213 21.92 55.57 25.77
N ILE A 214 21.44 55.60 24.53
CA ILE A 214 21.54 56.79 23.66
C ILE A 214 20.76 57.95 24.28
N GLY A 215 19.56 57.70 24.79
CA GLY A 215 18.76 58.70 25.50
C GLY A 215 19.50 59.29 26.70
N GLU A 216 20.17 58.44 27.48
CA GLU A 216 21.01 58.88 28.61
C GLU A 216 22.20 59.72 28.14
N LEU A 217 22.94 59.29 27.12
CA LEU A 217 24.07 60.05 26.56
C LEU A 217 23.63 61.41 26.01
N LEU A 218 22.50 61.48 25.30
CA LEU A 218 21.93 62.74 24.82
C LEU A 218 21.47 63.65 25.98
N SER A 219 20.88 63.08 27.03
CA SER A 219 20.53 63.86 28.23
C SER A 219 21.77 64.46 28.89
N ARG A 220 22.86 63.70 28.99
CA ARG A 220 24.16 64.16 29.50
C ARG A 220 24.78 65.24 28.61
N LEU A 221 24.67 65.12 27.29
CA LEU A 221 25.12 66.15 26.35
C LEU A 221 24.35 67.46 26.52
N HIS A 222 23.05 67.41 26.80
CA HIS A 222 22.28 68.62 27.14
C HIS A 222 22.61 69.20 28.50
N THR A 223 23.11 68.40 29.45
CA THR A 223 23.57 68.89 30.77
C THR A 223 25.04 69.32 30.76
N ALA A 224 25.81 68.90 29.77
CA ALA A 224 27.14 69.43 29.51
C ALA A 224 26.96 70.84 28.94
N ASP A 225 26.81 71.80 29.86
CA ASP A 225 26.80 73.23 29.59
C ASP A 225 27.83 73.55 28.50
N VAL A 226 27.35 74.25 27.47
CA VAL A 226 28.19 74.86 26.45
C VAL A 226 29.14 75.78 27.19
N TYR A 227 30.36 75.30 27.46
CA TYR A 227 31.47 76.18 27.80
C TYR A 227 31.59 77.13 26.61
N ALA A 228 31.09 78.34 26.78
CA ALA A 228 31.36 79.43 25.86
C ALA A 228 32.88 79.58 25.87
N PHE A 229 33.52 79.11 24.80
CA PHE A 229 34.93 79.40 24.59
C PHE A 229 35.05 80.93 24.64
N PRO A 230 35.82 81.50 25.59
CA PRO A 230 36.06 82.93 25.57
C PRO A 230 36.80 83.21 24.26
N VAL A 231 36.08 83.77 23.28
CA VAL A 231 36.70 84.40 22.13
C VAL A 231 37.39 85.61 22.72
N GLU A 232 38.69 85.51 22.95
CA GLU A 232 39.51 86.69 23.14
C GLU A 232 39.30 87.54 21.88
N ARG A 233 38.58 88.65 22.04
CA ARG A 233 38.59 89.74 21.06
C ARG A 233 40.01 90.27 21.04
N GLU A 234 40.82 89.68 20.17
CA GLU A 234 42.08 90.26 19.73
C GLU A 234 41.74 91.67 19.20
N GLY A 235 42.43 92.64 19.78
CA GLY A 235 42.05 94.03 19.78
C GLY A 235 41.88 94.65 18.40
N ASP A 236 41.21 95.80 18.44
CA ASP A 236 41.08 96.80 17.41
C ASP A 236 42.41 97.03 16.65
N ALA A 237 42.64 96.26 15.59
CA ALA A 237 43.63 96.57 14.57
C ALA A 237 42.95 97.48 13.54
N GLU A 238 43.23 98.77 13.72
CA GLU A 238 42.99 99.88 12.83
C GLU A 238 43.14 99.48 11.34
N PRO A 239 42.15 99.74 10.47
CA PRO A 239 42.26 99.40 9.05
C PRO A 239 43.31 100.27 8.38
N ALA A 240 44.43 99.64 7.97
CA ALA A 240 45.43 100.27 7.14
C ALA A 240 44.81 100.71 5.79
N PRO A 241 45.16 101.91 5.28
CA PRO A 241 44.59 102.45 4.06
C PRO A 241 44.99 101.61 2.85
N VAL A 242 43.99 101.21 2.08
CA VAL A 242 44.12 100.56 0.77
C VAL A 242 44.81 101.52 -0.19
N THR A 243 46.12 101.34 -0.40
CA THR A 243 46.83 101.97 -1.52
C THR A 243 46.58 101.19 -2.80
N ALA A 244 45.91 101.87 -3.74
CA ALA A 244 45.75 101.47 -5.12
C ALA A 244 47.09 101.52 -5.88
N ALA A 245 47.44 100.42 -6.55
CA ALA A 245 48.31 100.32 -7.73
C ALA A 245 48.34 98.82 -8.08
N GLY A 246 48.09 98.33 -9.29
CA GLY A 246 48.17 98.89 -10.61
C GLY A 246 48.76 97.80 -11.51
N ALA A 247 48.14 97.57 -12.67
CA ALA A 247 48.74 97.13 -13.95
C ALA A 247 49.74 95.93 -13.90
N ARG A 248 49.47 94.78 -14.53
CA ARG A 248 49.18 94.53 -15.95
C ARG A 248 48.78 93.07 -16.13
#